data_AF-A5E1U9-F1
#
_entry.id   AF-A5E1U9-F1
#
_cell.length_a   1.000
_cell.length_b   1.000
_cell.length_c   1.000
_cell.angle_alpha   90.00
_cell.angle_beta   90.00
_cell.angle_gamma   90.00
#
_symmetry.space_group_name_H-M   'P 1'
#
loop_
_entity.id
_entity.type
_entity.pdbx_description
1 polymer ?
#
loop_
_entity_poly.entity_id
_entity_poly.type
_entity_poly.pdbx_seq_one_letter_code
_entity_poly.pdbx_strand_id
1 'polypeptide(L)'
;MRSQLVSVPKHIRVRTFTTTPVAQSWLGSIFGKNKNRITDKRREEIIAQQDEIAAKEKSIKIRHLTKENSPEFLKQLEESKVERSSLVKNWKSRNLAPSQLEETYNDKVQLQGIVQKVYKDVLILDLKASAKTDKPKFSDFTLVDEILTQVGGVERFEQYGLENLDLRFELVKKLQSSLGIELNDYTISKCHNLKDLYVEIENVVNTRWKWERNPNAIVLRKEDFTAPNIHLSEERTEQEKMAEYQKILQQMRAADLAHLEHVKTQEAS
;
A
#
# COMPACT_ATOMS: atom_id res chain seq x y z
N MET A 1 -61.30 55.36 10.12
CA MET A 1 -61.01 56.23 8.96
C MET A 1 -59.55 56.67 9.03
N ARG A 2 -58.86 56.63 7.87
CA ARG A 2 -57.57 57.23 7.47
C ARG A 2 -56.88 58.14 8.51
N SER A 3 -55.69 57.82 9.00
CA SER A 3 -54.34 57.93 8.39
C SER A 3 -53.90 59.38 8.09
N GLN A 4 -52.81 59.80 8.75
CA GLN A 4 -51.69 60.63 8.25
C GLN A 4 -50.68 60.75 9.43
N LEU A 5 -49.64 59.92 9.51
CA LEU A 5 -48.28 60.13 8.98
C LEU A 5 -47.75 61.56 9.15
N VAL A 6 -46.67 61.73 9.93
CA VAL A 6 -45.40 62.34 9.49
C VAL A 6 -44.24 61.94 10.44
N SER A 7 -43.14 61.55 9.79
CA SER A 7 -41.75 61.25 10.24
C SER A 7 -41.07 62.47 10.90
N VAL A 8 -40.12 62.40 11.85
CA VAL A 8 -38.79 61.76 11.88
C VAL A 8 -38.31 61.78 13.36
N PRO A 9 -37.71 60.72 13.93
CA PRO A 9 -37.05 60.83 15.22
C PRO A 9 -35.57 61.22 15.07
N LYS A 10 -35.20 62.30 15.78
CA LYS A 10 -33.80 62.66 16.04
C LYS A 10 -33.26 61.81 17.21
N HIS A 11 -32.04 61.35 17.00
CA HIS A 11 -31.01 61.01 17.99
C HIS A 11 -30.95 59.57 18.50
N ILE A 12 -29.91 58.92 17.96
CA ILE A 12 -29.23 57.74 18.46
C ILE A 12 -28.63 58.06 19.84
N ARG A 13 -29.00 57.28 20.87
CA ARG A 13 -28.12 57.00 22.02
C ARG A 13 -28.27 55.55 22.47
N VAL A 14 -27.10 54.95 22.61
CA VAL A 14 -26.79 53.56 22.94
C VAL A 14 -27.33 53.19 24.32
N ARG A 15 -27.99 52.03 24.42
CA ARG A 15 -28.21 51.32 25.68
C ARG A 15 -27.52 49.97 25.59
N THR A 16 -26.54 49.77 26.46
CA THR A 16 -25.90 48.47 26.72
C THR A 16 -26.93 47.50 27.26
N PHE A 17 -27.23 46.46 26.48
CA PHE A 17 -28.03 45.33 26.95
C PHE A 17 -27.12 44.28 27.57
N THR A 18 -26.96 44.35 28.89
CA THR A 18 -26.70 43.15 29.69
C THR A 18 -27.99 42.33 29.70
N THR A 19 -28.02 41.28 28.89
CA THR A 19 -28.94 40.15 29.05
C THR A 19 -28.16 38.89 28.68
N THR A 20 -27.97 38.02 29.66
CA THR A 20 -27.44 36.66 29.55
C THR A 20 -28.27 35.80 28.61
N PRO A 21 -27.65 35.08 27.67
CA PRO A 21 -28.16 33.80 27.20
C PRO A 21 -27.35 32.65 27.80
N VAL A 22 -28.05 31.82 28.56
CA VAL A 22 -27.61 30.52 29.10
C VAL A 22 -27.04 29.67 27.96
N ALA A 23 -25.76 29.34 28.05
CA ALA A 23 -25.08 28.43 27.13
C ALA A 23 -25.62 27.01 27.32
N GLN A 24 -26.60 26.60 26.51
CA GLN A 24 -26.92 25.19 26.32
C GLN A 24 -25.96 24.61 25.28
N SER A 25 -24.73 24.32 25.74
CA SER A 25 -23.74 23.61 24.96
C SER A 25 -23.93 22.10 25.12
N TRP A 26 -24.39 21.48 24.03
CA TRP A 26 -24.57 20.04 23.77
C TRP A 26 -23.24 19.24 23.71
N LEU A 27 -22.29 19.55 24.59
CA LEU A 27 -21.13 18.67 24.84
C LEU A 27 -20.98 18.34 26.34
N GLY A 28 -21.86 18.87 27.18
CA GLY A 28 -21.91 18.59 28.62
C GLY A 28 -22.70 17.34 29.02
N SER A 29 -23.20 16.56 28.06
CA SER A 29 -23.96 15.31 28.33
C SER A 29 -23.22 14.03 27.90
N ILE A 30 -22.02 14.13 27.30
CA ILE A 30 -21.24 12.98 26.83
C ILE A 30 -20.03 12.68 27.75
N PHE A 31 -19.61 13.62 28.58
CA PHE A 31 -18.59 13.38 29.60
C PHE A 31 -19.18 13.63 30.99
N GLY A 32 -19.19 12.56 31.79
CA GLY A 32 -19.90 12.45 33.05
C GLY A 32 -19.70 13.63 34.00
N LYS A 33 -20.78 13.92 34.74
CA LYS A 33 -20.85 14.92 35.82
C LYS A 33 -19.77 14.63 36.88
N ASN A 34 -18.64 15.32 36.80
CA ASN A 34 -17.81 15.58 37.97
C ASN A 34 -17.51 17.08 38.01
N LYS A 35 -18.52 17.86 38.41
CA LYS A 35 -18.34 19.27 38.78
C LYS A 35 -17.65 19.32 40.14
N ASN A 36 -16.34 19.06 40.16
CA ASN A 36 -15.50 19.56 41.24
C ASN A 36 -15.41 21.08 41.03
N ARG A 37 -16.38 21.79 41.62
CA ARG A 37 -16.23 23.20 41.98
C ARG A 37 -14.85 23.29 42.63
N ILE A 38 -13.91 24.00 42.01
CA ILE A 38 -12.52 24.08 42.45
C ILE A 38 -12.55 24.43 43.95
N THR A 39 -12.28 23.43 44.80
CA THR A 39 -12.20 23.62 46.24
C THR A 39 -10.97 24.46 46.51
N ASP A 40 -11.00 25.30 47.54
CA ASP A 40 -9.90 26.23 47.85
C ASP A 40 -8.54 25.53 47.93
N LYS A 41 -8.52 24.24 48.34
CA LYS A 41 -7.33 23.37 48.31
C LYS A 41 -6.68 23.18 46.93
N ARG A 42 -7.46 23.06 45.85
CA ARG A 42 -6.90 22.96 44.48
C ARG A 42 -6.38 24.30 44.00
N ARG A 43 -6.94 25.42 44.46
CA ARG A 43 -6.38 26.76 44.19
C ARG A 43 -5.07 26.94 44.94
N GLU A 44 -5.01 26.52 46.21
CA GLU A 44 -3.79 26.53 47.00
C GLU A 44 -2.70 25.66 46.38
N GLU A 45 -3.04 24.46 45.89
CA GLU A 45 -2.09 23.60 45.15
C GLU A 45 -1.62 24.24 43.84
N ILE A 46 -2.53 24.88 43.07
CA ILE A 46 -2.16 25.57 41.83
C ILE A 46 -1.29 26.79 42.12
N ILE A 47 -1.57 27.55 43.18
CA ILE A 47 -0.78 28.71 43.59
C ILE A 47 0.59 28.25 44.10
N ALA A 48 0.65 27.19 44.91
CA ALA A 48 1.90 26.62 45.39
C ALA A 48 2.78 26.11 44.23
N GLN A 49 2.17 25.47 43.21
CA GLN A 49 2.89 25.06 42.00
C GLN A 49 3.37 26.26 41.17
N GLN A 50 2.58 27.32 41.08
CA GLN A 50 2.97 28.56 40.39
C GLN A 50 4.11 29.28 41.12
N ASP A 51 4.07 29.35 42.45
CA ASP A 51 5.12 29.93 43.27
C ASP A 51 6.40 29.07 43.26
N GLU A 52 6.27 27.73 43.19
CA GLU A 52 7.41 26.82 43.05
C GLU A 52 8.07 26.95 41.66
N ILE A 53 7.26 27.17 40.61
CA ILE A 53 7.76 27.52 39.26
C ILE A 53 8.46 28.88 39.32
N ALA A 54 7.83 29.92 39.86
CA ALA A 54 8.45 31.25 39.99
C ALA A 54 9.74 31.23 40.85
N ALA A 55 9.80 30.39 41.89
CA ALA A 55 10.98 30.24 42.76
C ALA A 55 12.11 29.44 42.11
N LYS A 56 11.79 28.49 41.21
CA LYS A 56 12.78 27.73 40.41
C LYS A 56 13.33 28.55 39.22
N GLU A 57 12.71 29.68 38.89
CA GLU A 57 13.01 30.48 37.71
C GLU A 57 13.96 31.66 37.98
N LYS A 58 15.21 31.35 38.34
CA LYS A 58 16.34 32.29 38.06
C LYS A 58 16.96 32.10 36.67
N SER A 59 16.47 31.15 35.88
CA SER A 59 16.91 30.97 34.48
C SER A 59 15.95 30.12 33.64
N ILE A 60 14.75 30.62 33.32
CA ILE A 60 14.02 30.09 32.16
C ILE A 60 14.81 30.49 30.92
N LYS A 61 15.66 29.60 30.41
CA LYS A 61 16.12 29.72 29.03
C LYS A 61 14.92 29.45 28.15
N ILE A 62 14.35 30.50 27.55
CA ILE A 62 13.42 30.38 26.43
C ILE A 62 14.16 29.60 25.33
N ARG A 63 13.92 28.30 25.22
CA ARG A 63 14.44 27.50 24.11
C ARG A 63 13.54 27.76 22.92
N HIS A 64 14.08 28.46 21.92
CA HIS A 64 13.40 28.60 20.63
C HIS A 64 13.14 27.21 20.04
N LEU A 65 11.92 27.00 19.52
CA LEU A 65 11.57 25.79 18.79
C LEU A 65 12.41 25.72 17.52
N THR A 66 13.45 24.89 17.53
CA THR A 66 14.21 24.52 16.34
C THR A 66 13.53 23.33 15.65
N LYS A 67 13.81 23.13 14.35
CA LYS A 67 13.27 22.01 13.57
C LYS A 67 13.46 20.66 14.28
N GLU A 68 14.63 20.48 14.89
CA GLU A 68 15.04 19.26 15.61
C GLU A 68 14.24 19.02 16.91
N ASN A 69 13.73 20.09 17.53
CA ASN A 69 12.98 20.04 18.78
C ASN A 69 11.47 20.24 18.56
N SER A 70 11.03 20.23 17.30
CA SER A 70 9.62 20.34 16.96
C SER A 70 8.90 19.02 17.25
N PRO A 71 7.65 19.07 17.74
CA PRO A 71 6.90 17.85 18.06
C PRO A 71 6.62 16.98 16.83
N GLU A 72 6.57 17.56 15.62
CA GLU A 72 6.45 16.80 14.38
C GLU A 72 7.73 16.02 14.06
N PHE A 73 8.90 16.64 14.23
CA PHE A 73 10.18 15.99 13.96
C PHE A 73 10.47 14.89 14.98
N LEU A 74 10.10 15.09 16.24
CA LEU A 74 10.20 14.06 17.28
C LEU A 74 9.27 12.87 17.01
N LYS A 75 8.03 13.12 16.57
CA LYS A 75 7.11 12.05 16.14
C LYS A 75 7.68 11.25 14.96
N GLN A 76 8.25 11.94 13.98
CA GLN A 76 8.86 11.29 12.82
C GLN A 76 10.09 10.46 13.21
N LEU A 77 10.87 10.94 14.18
CA LEU A 77 12.01 10.21 14.75
C LEU A 77 11.55 9.00 15.57
N GLU A 78 10.47 9.13 16.35
CA GLU A 78 9.85 8.04 17.10
C GLU A 78 9.26 6.98 16.16
N GLU A 79 8.54 7.38 15.11
CA GLU A 79 8.03 6.50 14.04
C GLU A 79 9.17 5.78 13.30
N SER A 80 10.33 6.42 13.13
CA SER A 80 11.52 5.79 12.54
C SER A 80 12.27 4.86 13.51
N LYS A 81 12.12 5.08 14.82
CA LYS A 81 12.69 4.26 15.91
C LYS A 81 11.80 3.10 16.32
N VAL A 82 10.54 3.06 15.90
CA VAL A 82 9.77 1.82 15.89
C VAL A 82 10.49 0.89 14.94
N GLU A 83 11.41 0.10 15.50
CA GLU A 83 12.08 -0.97 14.79
C GLU A 83 11.00 -1.74 14.04
N ARG A 84 11.19 -1.91 12.73
CA ARG A 84 10.45 -2.87 11.91
C ARG A 84 10.83 -4.29 12.35
N SER A 85 10.75 -4.59 13.64
CA SER A 85 11.26 -5.76 14.35
C SER A 85 10.38 -6.99 14.18
N SER A 86 9.46 -6.95 13.24
CA SER A 86 8.88 -8.15 12.63
C SER A 86 8.75 -7.92 11.14
N LEU A 87 9.88 -7.89 10.43
CA LEU A 87 9.85 -8.25 9.01
C LEU A 87 9.32 -9.69 8.96
N VAL A 88 8.00 -9.82 8.82
CA VAL A 88 7.33 -11.08 8.53
C VAL A 88 8.10 -11.70 7.39
N LYS A 89 8.76 -12.83 7.64
CA LYS A 89 9.55 -13.51 6.64
C LYS A 89 8.62 -13.86 5.50
N ASN A 90 8.71 -13.11 4.41
CA ASN A 90 7.85 -13.33 3.26
C ASN A 90 8.16 -14.74 2.73
N TRP A 91 7.14 -15.59 2.74
CA TRP A 91 7.27 -16.98 2.31
C TRP A 91 7.31 -17.09 0.77
N LYS A 92 6.98 -16.00 0.05
CA LYS A 92 7.13 -15.90 -1.39
C LYS A 92 8.59 -15.63 -1.73
N SER A 93 9.13 -16.40 -2.67
CA SER A 93 10.50 -16.24 -3.16
C SER A 93 10.66 -15.01 -4.07
N ARG A 94 9.56 -14.55 -4.67
CA ARG A 94 9.47 -13.38 -5.54
C ARG A 94 8.24 -12.57 -5.17
N ASN A 95 8.36 -11.24 -5.24
CA ASN A 95 7.23 -10.32 -5.15
C ASN A 95 7.17 -9.54 -6.47
N LEU A 96 6.24 -9.91 -7.34
CA LEU A 96 5.97 -9.16 -8.57
C LEU A 96 4.83 -8.19 -8.31
N ALA A 97 4.99 -6.95 -8.78
CA ALA A 97 3.87 -6.02 -8.82
C ALA A 97 2.85 -6.51 -9.85
N PRO A 98 1.54 -6.25 -9.68
CA PRO A 98 0.53 -6.65 -10.65
C PRO A 98 0.81 -6.16 -12.08
N SER A 99 1.53 -5.04 -12.25
CA SER A 99 1.88 -4.46 -13.56
C SER A 99 2.91 -5.31 -14.31
N GLN A 100 3.73 -6.04 -13.57
CA GLN A 100 4.84 -6.80 -14.11
C GLN A 100 4.44 -8.23 -14.48
N LEU A 101 3.28 -8.71 -14.02
CA LEU A 101 2.86 -10.11 -14.20
C LEU A 101 2.71 -10.46 -15.68
N GLU A 102 2.01 -9.61 -16.43
CA GLU A 102 1.74 -9.84 -17.84
C GLU A 102 3.03 -9.77 -18.68
N GLU A 103 3.93 -8.83 -18.36
CA GLU A 103 5.23 -8.72 -19.04
C GLU A 103 6.13 -9.94 -18.73
N THR A 104 6.16 -10.36 -17.46
CA THR A 104 7.03 -11.46 -16.99
C THR A 104 6.58 -12.81 -17.53
N TYR A 105 5.26 -13.01 -17.70
CA TYR A 105 4.66 -14.29 -18.08
C TYR A 105 3.90 -14.22 -19.41
N ASN A 106 4.26 -13.29 -20.29
CA ASN A 106 3.66 -13.14 -21.62
C ASN A 106 3.80 -14.42 -22.46
N ASP A 107 4.90 -15.15 -22.26
CA ASP A 107 5.13 -16.43 -22.93
C ASP A 107 4.41 -17.58 -22.20
N LYS A 108 3.36 -18.09 -22.85
CA LYS A 108 2.57 -19.22 -22.35
C LYS A 108 3.43 -20.47 -22.10
N VAL A 109 4.47 -20.70 -22.91
CA VAL A 109 5.34 -21.87 -22.77
C VAL A 109 6.15 -21.78 -21.48
N GLN A 110 6.61 -20.58 -21.12
CA GLN A 110 7.32 -20.36 -19.86
C GLN A 110 6.42 -20.60 -18.66
N LEU A 111 5.18 -20.09 -18.69
CA LEU A 111 4.22 -20.30 -17.61
C LEU A 111 3.89 -21.80 -17.44
N GLN A 112 3.67 -22.52 -18.56
CA GLN A 112 3.45 -23.96 -18.55
C GLN A 112 4.64 -24.72 -17.97
N GLY A 113 5.85 -24.36 -18.38
CA GLY A 113 7.08 -24.97 -17.87
C GLY A 113 7.25 -24.80 -16.36
N ILE A 114 6.90 -23.62 -15.83
CA ILE A 114 6.93 -23.37 -14.39
C ILE A 114 5.89 -24.24 -13.66
N VAL A 115 4.64 -24.26 -14.13
CA VAL A 115 3.57 -25.04 -13.50
C VAL A 115 3.90 -26.52 -13.51
N GLN A 116 4.38 -27.04 -14.64
CA GLN A 116 4.77 -28.44 -14.76
C GLN A 116 5.94 -28.79 -13.83
N LYS A 117 6.95 -27.92 -13.75
CA LYS A 117 8.10 -28.11 -12.86
C LYS A 117 7.66 -28.14 -11.39
N VAL A 118 6.84 -27.19 -10.97
CA VAL A 118 6.38 -27.12 -9.57
C VAL A 118 5.53 -28.34 -9.22
N TYR A 119 4.66 -28.78 -10.12
CA TYR A 119 3.88 -29.99 -9.93
C TYR A 119 4.76 -31.23 -9.74
N LYS A 120 5.77 -31.41 -10.61
CA LYS A 120 6.78 -32.48 -10.48
C LYS A 120 7.51 -32.42 -9.13
N ASP A 121 7.94 -31.22 -8.73
CA ASP A 121 8.68 -31.03 -7.48
C ASP A 121 7.82 -31.37 -6.24
N VAL A 122 6.51 -31.10 -6.27
CA VAL A 122 5.60 -31.49 -5.18
C VAL A 122 5.43 -33.00 -5.11
N LEU A 123 5.18 -33.64 -6.26
CA LEU A 123 5.07 -35.09 -6.32
C LEU A 123 6.33 -35.76 -5.78
N ILE A 124 7.52 -35.38 -6.28
CA ILE A 124 8.81 -35.95 -5.84
C ILE A 124 9.04 -35.77 -4.34
N LEU A 125 8.69 -34.61 -3.78
CA LEU A 125 8.81 -34.40 -2.33
C LEU A 125 7.91 -35.35 -1.55
N ASP A 126 6.71 -35.64 -2.05
CA ASP A 126 5.83 -36.60 -1.41
C ASP A 126 6.35 -38.03 -1.51
N LEU A 127 6.87 -38.46 -2.66
CA LEU A 127 7.49 -39.79 -2.77
C LEU A 127 8.66 -39.94 -1.80
N LYS A 128 9.48 -38.89 -1.64
CA LYS A 128 10.60 -38.87 -0.67
C LYS A 128 10.12 -38.89 0.77
N ALA A 129 8.98 -38.27 1.07
CA ALA A 129 8.37 -38.33 2.40
C ALA A 129 7.81 -39.74 2.67
N SER A 130 7.13 -40.33 1.69
CA SER A 130 6.65 -41.71 1.71
C SER A 130 7.77 -42.74 1.81
N ALA A 131 8.97 -42.49 1.28
CA ALA A 131 10.08 -43.43 1.43
C ALA A 131 10.60 -43.51 2.88
N LYS A 132 10.28 -42.52 3.72
CA LYS A 132 10.69 -42.44 5.14
C LYS A 132 9.62 -42.95 6.11
N THR A 133 8.38 -43.08 5.65
CA THR A 133 7.23 -43.55 6.44
C THR A 133 6.53 -44.61 5.61
N ASP A 134 6.34 -45.84 6.09
CA ASP A 134 5.83 -47.01 5.32
C ASP A 134 4.42 -46.87 4.67
N LYS A 135 3.88 -45.65 4.54
CA LYS A 135 2.67 -45.32 3.80
C LYS A 135 2.88 -44.08 2.91
N PRO A 136 2.66 -44.18 1.59
CA PRO A 136 2.54 -43.01 0.73
C PRO A 136 1.34 -42.15 1.13
N LYS A 137 1.55 -40.83 1.20
CA LYS A 137 0.47 -39.88 1.50
C LYS A 137 -0.46 -39.69 0.31
N PHE A 138 0.04 -39.83 -0.92
CA PHE A 138 -0.75 -39.78 -2.14
C PHE A 138 -0.74 -41.14 -2.87
N SER A 139 -1.92 -41.71 -3.13
CA SER A 139 -2.12 -43.11 -3.53
C SER A 139 -1.98 -43.41 -5.03
N ASP A 140 -1.88 -42.39 -5.88
CA ASP A 140 -1.90 -42.58 -7.34
C ASP A 140 -0.48 -42.47 -7.94
N PHE A 141 0.31 -43.52 -7.70
CA PHE A 141 1.73 -43.59 -8.07
C PHE A 141 1.98 -44.01 -9.54
N THR A 142 0.96 -44.41 -10.30
CA THR A 142 1.12 -44.95 -11.66
C THR A 142 1.44 -43.90 -12.74
N LEU A 143 1.30 -42.61 -12.44
CA LEU A 143 1.53 -41.52 -13.40
C LEU A 143 2.93 -40.88 -13.30
N VAL A 144 3.71 -41.18 -12.26
CA VAL A 144 4.95 -40.44 -11.96
C VAL A 144 6.04 -40.66 -13.03
N ASP A 145 6.20 -41.89 -13.53
CA ASP A 145 7.22 -42.23 -14.55
C ASP A 145 6.85 -41.67 -15.95
N GLU A 146 5.56 -41.55 -16.27
CA GLU A 146 5.11 -40.88 -17.50
C GLU A 146 5.23 -39.36 -17.42
N ILE A 147 4.94 -38.77 -16.25
CA ILE A 147 5.08 -37.33 -15.98
C ILE A 147 6.55 -36.89 -16.05
N LEU A 148 7.48 -37.71 -15.55
CA LEU A 148 8.92 -37.37 -15.50
C LEU A 148 9.53 -37.19 -16.90
N THR A 149 8.98 -37.88 -17.91
CA THR A 149 9.69 -38.11 -19.17
C THR A 149 9.21 -37.24 -20.35
N GLN A 150 8.05 -36.55 -20.25
CA GLN A 150 7.53 -35.76 -21.37
C GLN A 150 7.22 -34.29 -21.03
N VAL A 151 7.68 -33.39 -21.90
CA VAL A 151 7.20 -32.01 -22.04
C VAL A 151 5.82 -32.10 -22.69
N GLY A 152 4.77 -32.25 -21.87
CA GLY A 152 3.39 -32.32 -22.35
C GLY A 152 2.79 -30.92 -22.41
N GLY A 153 2.05 -30.62 -23.48
CA GLY A 153 1.23 -29.41 -23.57
C GLY A 153 0.08 -29.39 -22.56
N VAL A 154 -0.60 -28.24 -22.44
CA VAL A 154 -1.70 -27.96 -21.48
C VAL A 154 -2.80 -29.01 -21.49
N GLU A 155 -3.04 -29.67 -22.62
CA GLU A 155 -4.09 -30.70 -22.74
C GLU A 155 -3.90 -31.86 -21.76
N ARG A 156 -2.67 -32.16 -21.36
CA ARG A 156 -2.40 -33.22 -20.38
C ARG A 156 -2.71 -32.81 -18.94
N PHE A 157 -2.88 -31.53 -18.67
CA PHE A 157 -3.20 -31.06 -17.32
C PHE A 157 -4.58 -31.52 -16.85
N GLU A 158 -5.46 -31.94 -17.77
CA GLU A 158 -6.75 -32.55 -17.42
C GLU A 158 -6.60 -33.87 -16.68
N GLN A 159 -5.54 -34.61 -16.96
CA GLN A 159 -5.29 -35.94 -16.39
C GLN A 159 -4.75 -35.85 -14.95
N TYR A 160 -4.29 -34.68 -14.53
CA TYR A 160 -3.72 -34.46 -13.21
C TYR A 160 -4.80 -33.93 -12.26
N GLY A 161 -5.45 -34.88 -11.57
CA GLY A 161 -6.40 -34.59 -10.51
C GLY A 161 -5.74 -33.95 -9.29
N LEU A 162 -6.38 -32.93 -8.73
CA LEU A 162 -6.00 -32.25 -7.50
C LEU A 162 -7.01 -32.51 -6.38
N GLU A 163 -7.67 -33.67 -6.40
CA GLU A 163 -8.71 -34.03 -5.43
C GLU A 163 -8.18 -34.02 -3.99
N ASN A 164 -6.92 -34.45 -3.81
CA ASN A 164 -6.26 -34.41 -2.52
C ASN A 164 -5.96 -32.97 -2.08
N LEU A 165 -6.53 -32.57 -0.93
CA LEU A 165 -6.41 -31.22 -0.39
C LEU A 165 -4.99 -30.85 0.01
N ASP A 166 -4.24 -31.78 0.61
CA ASP A 166 -2.87 -31.52 1.07
C ASP A 166 -1.94 -31.28 -0.13
N LEU A 167 -2.07 -32.12 -1.16
CA LEU A 167 -1.33 -31.96 -2.41
C LEU A 167 -1.68 -30.63 -3.08
N ARG A 168 -2.97 -30.30 -3.17
CA ARG A 168 -3.45 -29.05 -3.77
C ARG A 168 -2.90 -27.83 -3.03
N PHE A 169 -2.93 -27.87 -1.70
CA PHE A 169 -2.43 -26.78 -0.87
C PHE A 169 -0.92 -26.57 -1.05
N GLU A 170 -0.12 -27.65 -0.97
CA GLU A 170 1.33 -27.55 -1.15
C GLU A 170 1.71 -27.12 -2.57
N LEU A 171 0.97 -27.59 -3.59
CA LEU A 171 1.12 -27.18 -4.97
C LEU A 171 0.86 -25.68 -5.15
N VAL A 172 -0.31 -25.21 -4.73
CA VAL A 172 -0.71 -23.81 -4.85
C VAL A 172 0.26 -22.91 -4.11
N LYS A 173 0.67 -23.30 -2.90
CA LYS A 173 1.64 -22.55 -2.11
C LYS A 173 2.97 -22.43 -2.85
N LYS A 174 3.53 -23.53 -3.37
CA LYS A 174 4.77 -23.43 -4.16
C LYS A 174 4.58 -22.61 -5.44
N LEU A 175 3.44 -22.73 -6.11
CA LEU A 175 3.13 -21.95 -7.31
C LEU A 175 3.10 -20.45 -6.99
N GLN A 176 2.33 -20.03 -5.99
CA GLN A 176 2.27 -18.64 -5.51
C GLN A 176 3.66 -18.11 -5.12
N SER A 177 4.49 -18.93 -4.45
CA SER A 177 5.85 -18.53 -4.09
C SER A 177 6.78 -18.37 -5.30
N SER A 178 6.65 -19.25 -6.31
CA SER A 178 7.49 -19.25 -7.52
C SER A 178 7.08 -18.17 -8.53
N LEU A 179 5.78 -17.94 -8.68
CA LEU A 179 5.19 -16.98 -9.59
C LEU A 179 5.11 -15.58 -8.96
N GLY A 180 5.19 -15.48 -7.63
CA GLY A 180 5.00 -14.23 -6.91
C GLY A 180 3.57 -13.68 -6.98
N ILE A 181 2.60 -14.49 -7.41
CA ILE A 181 1.18 -14.14 -7.47
C ILE A 181 0.45 -14.62 -6.23
N GLU A 182 -0.66 -13.96 -5.92
CA GLU A 182 -1.61 -14.42 -4.93
C GLU A 182 -2.85 -14.96 -5.63
N LEU A 183 -3.23 -16.18 -5.30
CA LEU A 183 -4.46 -16.79 -5.81
C LEU A 183 -5.50 -16.72 -4.71
N ASN A 184 -6.72 -16.32 -5.08
CA ASN A 184 -7.82 -16.25 -4.14
C ASN A 184 -8.22 -17.65 -3.68
N ASP A 185 -8.57 -17.79 -2.40
CA ASP A 185 -9.03 -19.05 -1.81
C ASP A 185 -10.24 -19.64 -2.55
N TYR A 186 -11.12 -18.77 -3.06
CA TYR A 186 -12.22 -19.19 -3.93
C TYR A 186 -11.73 -19.92 -5.18
N THR A 187 -10.71 -19.37 -5.85
CA THR A 187 -10.10 -19.97 -7.04
C THR A 187 -9.49 -21.33 -6.70
N ILE A 188 -8.77 -21.41 -5.59
CA ILE A 188 -8.12 -22.65 -5.13
C ILE A 188 -9.17 -23.74 -4.82
N SER A 189 -10.27 -23.34 -4.19
CA SER A 189 -11.35 -24.26 -3.80
C SER A 189 -12.11 -24.82 -5.01
N LYS A 190 -12.28 -24.01 -6.06
CA LYS A 190 -12.97 -24.38 -7.32
C LYS A 190 -12.14 -25.30 -8.21
N CYS A 191 -10.80 -25.21 -8.15
CA CYS A 191 -9.93 -25.98 -9.04
C CYS A 191 -9.74 -27.41 -8.53
N HIS A 192 -10.19 -28.40 -9.30
CA HIS A 192 -10.07 -29.83 -8.97
C HIS A 192 -9.08 -30.58 -9.88
N ASN A 193 -8.56 -29.93 -10.92
CA ASN A 193 -7.53 -30.46 -11.79
C ASN A 193 -6.48 -29.39 -12.08
N LEU A 194 -5.33 -29.80 -12.62
CA LEU A 194 -4.24 -28.88 -12.92
C LEU A 194 -4.57 -27.93 -14.08
N LYS A 195 -5.44 -28.32 -15.02
CA LYS A 195 -5.83 -27.50 -16.17
C LYS A 195 -6.62 -26.26 -15.73
N ASP A 196 -7.63 -26.45 -14.90
CA ASP A 196 -8.47 -25.40 -14.34
C ASP A 196 -7.61 -24.43 -13.53
N LEU A 197 -6.71 -24.97 -12.70
CA LEU A 197 -5.76 -24.16 -11.95
C LEU A 197 -4.84 -23.34 -12.88
N TYR A 198 -4.33 -23.96 -13.95
CA TYR A 198 -3.52 -23.26 -14.95
C TYR A 198 -4.29 -22.15 -15.66
N VAL A 199 -5.53 -22.42 -16.09
CA VAL A 199 -6.40 -21.43 -16.75
C VAL A 199 -6.68 -20.25 -15.82
N GLU A 200 -6.95 -20.50 -14.54
CA GLU A 200 -7.18 -19.42 -13.58
C GLU A 200 -5.88 -18.63 -13.28
N ILE A 201 -4.72 -19.29 -13.26
CA ILE A 201 -3.42 -18.59 -13.17
C ILE A 201 -3.20 -17.73 -14.42
N GLU A 202 -3.46 -18.26 -15.62
CA GLU A 202 -3.37 -17.53 -16.87
C GLU A 202 -4.31 -16.32 -16.87
N ASN A 203 -5.53 -16.49 -16.36
CA ASN A 203 -6.47 -15.38 -16.19
C ASN A 203 -5.91 -14.32 -15.25
N VAL A 204 -5.32 -14.69 -14.11
CA VAL A 204 -4.73 -13.73 -13.16
C VAL A 204 -3.54 -13.00 -13.77
N VAL A 205 -2.67 -13.71 -14.49
CA VAL A 205 -1.50 -13.15 -15.17
C VAL A 205 -1.90 -12.17 -16.29
N ASN A 206 -2.90 -12.56 -17.10
CA ASN A 206 -3.40 -11.76 -18.22
C ASN A 206 -4.44 -10.72 -17.81
N THR A 207 -4.90 -10.74 -16.54
CA THR A 207 -5.83 -9.72 -16.05
C THR A 207 -5.08 -8.40 -15.98
N ARG A 208 -5.52 -7.45 -16.80
CA ARG A 208 -5.03 -6.07 -16.74
C ARG A 208 -5.11 -5.57 -15.31
N TRP A 209 -4.07 -4.86 -14.87
CA TRP A 209 -4.06 -4.24 -13.55
C TRP A 209 -5.37 -3.47 -13.33
N LYS A 210 -6.08 -3.83 -12.25
CA LYS A 210 -7.24 -3.08 -11.77
C LYS A 210 -6.84 -2.22 -10.59
N TRP A 211 -7.19 -0.95 -10.63
CA TRP A 211 -7.01 -0.08 -9.47
C TRP A 211 -8.25 -0.21 -8.58
N GLU A 212 -8.07 -0.63 -7.33
CA GLU A 212 -9.18 -0.82 -6.38
C GLU A 212 -10.08 0.41 -6.24
N ARG A 213 -9.48 1.61 -6.32
CA ARG A 213 -10.20 2.88 -6.22
C ARG A 213 -11.13 3.13 -7.41
N ASN A 214 -10.82 2.54 -8.55
CA ASN A 214 -11.54 2.70 -9.82
C ASN A 214 -11.73 1.32 -10.48
N PRO A 215 -12.66 0.49 -9.99
CA PRO A 215 -12.82 -0.90 -10.44
C PRO A 215 -13.27 -1.01 -11.91
N ASN A 216 -13.93 0.04 -12.42
CA ASN A 216 -14.41 0.12 -13.81
C ASN A 216 -13.39 0.78 -14.75
N ALA A 217 -12.16 1.03 -14.30
CA ALA A 217 -11.13 1.59 -15.16
C ALA A 217 -10.80 0.63 -16.30
N ILE A 218 -10.74 1.15 -17.52
CA ILE A 218 -10.32 0.41 -18.70
C ILE A 218 -8.87 0.78 -18.96
N VAL A 219 -7.98 -0.19 -18.83
CA VAL A 219 -6.58 -0.04 -19.24
C VAL A 219 -6.51 -0.48 -20.68
N LEU A 220 -6.26 0.43 -21.62
CA LEU A 220 -6.10 0.11 -23.05
C LEU A 220 -4.61 0.06 -23.39
N ARG A 221 -4.23 -0.79 -24.34
CA ARG A 221 -2.87 -0.85 -24.90
C ARG A 221 -2.89 -0.68 -26.40
N LYS A 222 -1.73 -0.37 -26.98
CA LYS A 222 -1.59 -0.25 -28.43
C LYS A 222 -1.90 -1.58 -29.14
N GLU A 223 -1.49 -2.69 -28.54
CA GLU A 223 -1.70 -4.03 -29.11
C GLU A 223 -3.19 -4.43 -29.22
N ASP A 224 -4.08 -3.78 -28.46
CA ASP A 224 -5.52 -4.04 -28.50
C ASP A 224 -6.18 -3.59 -29.79
N PHE A 225 -5.52 -2.67 -30.51
CA PHE A 225 -6.05 -2.05 -31.70
C PHE A 225 -5.34 -2.62 -32.92
N THR A 226 -6.07 -3.42 -33.71
CA THR A 226 -5.56 -3.94 -34.99
C THR A 226 -5.51 -2.86 -36.07
N ALA A 227 -6.32 -1.80 -35.92
CA ALA A 227 -6.46 -0.75 -36.92
C ALA A 227 -5.34 0.32 -36.77
N PRO A 228 -4.61 0.64 -37.85
CA PRO A 228 -3.43 1.53 -37.79
C PRO A 228 -3.78 3.00 -37.55
N ASN A 229 -5.04 3.38 -37.71
CA ASN A 229 -5.55 4.73 -37.52
C ASN A 229 -6.01 5.03 -36.09
N ILE A 230 -5.90 4.07 -35.18
CA ILE A 230 -6.23 4.26 -33.76
C ILE A 230 -4.93 4.55 -33.01
N HIS A 231 -4.91 5.67 -32.28
CA HIS A 231 -3.77 6.08 -31.48
C HIS A 231 -4.19 6.21 -30.01
N LEU A 232 -3.44 5.55 -29.13
CA LEU A 232 -3.59 5.72 -27.69
C LEU A 232 -2.62 6.79 -27.21
N SER A 233 -3.13 7.87 -26.61
CA SER A 233 -2.28 8.90 -26.02
C SER A 233 -1.72 8.41 -24.69
N GLU A 234 -0.44 8.07 -24.65
CA GLU A 234 0.30 7.71 -23.43
C GLU A 234 0.81 8.97 -22.72
N GLU A 235 -0.11 9.85 -22.35
CA GLU A 235 0.27 11.06 -21.63
C GLU A 235 0.65 10.75 -20.19
N ARG A 236 1.91 11.05 -19.86
CA ARG A 236 2.40 11.08 -18.48
C ARG A 236 1.58 12.06 -17.66
N THR A 237 1.44 11.76 -16.37
CA THR A 237 0.81 12.68 -15.43
C THR A 237 1.58 13.99 -15.37
N GLU A 238 0.91 15.11 -15.06
CA GLU A 238 1.59 16.40 -14.91
C GLU A 238 2.71 16.35 -13.85
N GLN A 239 2.51 15.55 -12.81
CA GLN A 239 3.52 15.32 -11.76
C GLN A 239 4.77 14.63 -12.31
N GLU A 240 4.62 13.58 -13.12
CA GLU A 240 5.74 12.91 -13.77
C GLU A 240 6.45 13.82 -14.77
N LYS A 241 5.68 14.56 -15.58
CA LYS A 241 6.21 15.55 -16.53
C LYS A 241 7.06 16.60 -15.80
N MET A 242 6.57 17.12 -14.67
CA MET A 242 7.31 18.09 -13.85
C MET A 242 8.56 17.48 -13.19
N ALA A 243 8.47 16.25 -12.67
CA ALA A 243 9.59 15.58 -12.04
C ALA A 243 10.73 15.31 -13.05
N GLU A 244 10.39 14.84 -14.24
CA GLU A 244 11.35 14.65 -15.33
C GLU A 244 11.96 15.98 -15.80
N TYR A 245 11.13 17.02 -15.94
CA TYR A 245 11.61 18.35 -16.27
C TYR A 245 12.62 18.87 -15.25
N GLN A 246 12.35 18.71 -13.94
CA GLN A 246 13.29 19.08 -12.89
C GLN A 246 14.59 18.28 -12.96
N LYS A 247 14.52 16.99 -13.27
CA LYS A 247 15.69 16.14 -13.46
C LYS A 247 16.56 16.63 -14.63
N ILE A 248 15.94 17.00 -15.75
CA ILE A 248 16.63 17.56 -16.91
C ILE A 248 17.29 18.90 -16.55
N LEU A 249 16.60 19.78 -15.83
CA LEU A 249 17.18 21.05 -15.37
C LEU A 249 18.40 20.85 -14.46
N GLN A 250 18.36 19.85 -13.57
CA GLN A 250 19.51 19.51 -12.72
C GLN A 250 20.68 19.00 -13.55
N GLN A 251 20.43 18.15 -14.54
CA GLN A 251 21.46 17.64 -15.45
C GLN A 251 22.10 18.74 -16.29
N MET A 252 21.29 19.68 -16.82
CA MET A 252 21.81 20.84 -17.56
C MET A 252 22.69 21.72 -16.68
N ARG A 253 22.24 22.06 -15.47
CA ARG A 253 23.05 22.85 -14.52
C ARG A 253 24.36 22.15 -14.15
N ALA A 254 24.33 20.83 -13.96
CA ALA A 254 25.54 20.06 -13.65
C ALA A 254 26.50 20.02 -14.85
N ALA A 255 25.99 19.88 -16.06
CA ALA A 255 26.79 19.90 -17.29
C ALA A 255 27.43 21.27 -17.54
N ASP A 256 26.67 22.36 -17.32
CA ASP A 256 27.17 23.73 -17.45
C ASP A 256 28.29 24.01 -16.44
N LEU A 257 28.14 23.56 -15.19
CA LEU A 257 29.17 23.69 -14.17
C LEU A 257 30.43 22.89 -14.54
N ALA A 258 30.27 21.65 -14.99
CA ALA A 258 31.40 20.82 -15.43
C ALA A 258 32.13 21.43 -16.64
N HIS A 259 31.39 22.02 -17.58
CA HIS A 259 31.98 22.75 -18.70
C HIS A 259 32.79 23.96 -18.24
N LEU A 260 32.25 24.75 -17.29
CA LEU A 260 32.97 25.90 -16.71
C LEU A 260 34.25 25.49 -15.97
N GLU A 261 34.24 24.35 -15.28
CA GLU A 261 35.44 23.80 -14.63
C GLU A 261 36.50 23.34 -15.65
N HIS A 262 36.08 22.73 -16.76
CA HIS A 262 36.98 22.36 -17.86
C HIS A 262 37.62 23.57 -18.55
N VAL A 263 36.87 24.65 -18.78
CA VAL A 263 37.43 25.88 -19.37
C VAL A 263 38.47 26.51 -18.43
N LYS A 264 38.18 26.60 -17.14
CA LYS A 264 39.13 27.15 -16.15
C LYS A 264 40.43 26.36 -16.03
N THR A 265 40.37 25.04 -16.18
CA THR A 265 41.56 24.18 -16.12
C THR A 265 42.43 24.29 -17.38
N GLN A 266 41.83 24.55 -18.54
CA GLN A 266 42.55 24.83 -19.78
C GLN A 266 43.21 26.21 -19.79
N GLU A 267 42.58 27.24 -19.22
CA GLU A 267 43.17 28.59 -19.10
C GLU A 267 44.29 28.67 -18.07
N ALA A 268 44.36 27.73 -17.13
CA ALA A 268 45.38 27.68 -16.08
C ALA A 268 46.65 26.87 -16.46
N SER A 269 46.68 26.27 -17.65
CA SER A 269 47.83 25.53 -18.21
C SER A 269 48.53 26.36 -19.29
#